data_AF-A0A7S0ZTV0-F1
#
_entry.id   AF-A0A7S0ZTV0-F1
#
_cell.length_a   1.000
_cell.length_b   1.000
_cell.length_c   1.000
_cell.angle_alpha   90.00
_cell.angle_beta   90.00
_cell.angle_gamma   90.00
#
_symmetry.space_group_name_H-M   'P 1'
#
loop_
_entity.id
_entity.type
_entity.pdbx_description
1 polymer ?
#
loop_
_entity_poly.entity_id
_entity_poly.type
_entity_poly.pdbx_seq_one_letter_code
_entity_poly.pdbx_strand_id
1 'polypeptide(L)'
;TSSPTSSPTSSPSVVATGLTRTNAEWTSGLVAIGFLRSVVFEIAAAASYVIEGIDTEANKVKISNNIEYFDSNLSALLVGNSTSSIPVISTQWGDEVTVSWAAMKTGLVEGEDPNMSIVIPSAYEITDYVDSM
;
A
#
# COMPACT_ATOMS: atom_id res chain seq x y z
N THR A 1 -6.30 -60.86 -25.67
CA THR A 1 -7.14 -60.52 -24.52
C THR A 1 -6.64 -59.21 -23.96
N SER A 2 -7.48 -58.19 -23.99
CA SER A 2 -7.11 -56.77 -23.90
C SER A 2 -6.99 -56.28 -22.46
N SER A 3 -5.97 -55.47 -22.19
CA SER A 3 -5.80 -54.70 -20.95
C SER A 3 -6.87 -53.62 -20.82
N PRO A 4 -7.42 -53.35 -19.63
CA PRO A 4 -8.25 -52.17 -19.40
C PRO A 4 -7.38 -50.93 -19.17
N THR A 5 -7.48 -49.94 -20.06
CA THR A 5 -6.95 -48.59 -19.89
C THR A 5 -7.92 -47.81 -18.98
N SER A 6 -7.50 -47.51 -17.76
CA SER A 6 -8.25 -46.61 -16.87
C SER A 6 -8.09 -45.17 -17.36
N SER A 7 -9.17 -44.56 -17.82
CA SER A 7 -9.26 -43.12 -18.07
C SER A 7 -9.01 -42.35 -16.76
N PRO A 8 -8.22 -41.26 -16.75
CA PRO A 8 -8.18 -40.39 -15.59
C PRO A 8 -9.54 -39.70 -15.45
N THR A 9 -10.25 -40.02 -14.37
CA THR A 9 -11.42 -39.28 -13.92
C THR A 9 -10.99 -37.84 -13.65
N SER A 10 -11.49 -36.92 -14.46
CA SER A 10 -11.34 -35.48 -14.26
C SER A 10 -11.77 -35.12 -12.84
N SER A 11 -10.85 -34.64 -12.02
CA SER A 11 -11.18 -34.04 -10.72
C SER A 11 -12.24 -32.96 -10.96
N PRO A 12 -13.25 -32.83 -10.09
CA PRO A 12 -14.21 -31.74 -10.20
C PRO A 12 -13.43 -30.44 -10.05
N SER A 13 -13.39 -29.64 -11.12
CA SER A 13 -12.97 -28.25 -11.05
C SER A 13 -13.88 -27.56 -10.05
N VAL A 14 -13.36 -27.34 -8.84
CA VAL A 14 -13.93 -26.39 -7.91
C VAL A 14 -13.96 -25.07 -8.66
N VAL A 15 -15.14 -24.65 -9.10
CA VAL A 15 -15.35 -23.33 -9.69
C VAL A 15 -15.05 -22.34 -8.58
N ALA A 16 -13.83 -21.80 -8.59
CA ALA A 16 -13.47 -20.68 -7.74
C ALA A 16 -14.32 -19.49 -8.19
N THR A 17 -15.47 -19.29 -7.55
CA THR A 17 -16.28 -18.06 -7.64
C THR A 17 -15.57 -16.94 -6.87
N GLY A 18 -14.41 -16.54 -7.37
CA GLY A 18 -13.68 -15.35 -6.94
C GLY A 18 -13.22 -14.61 -8.20
N LEU A 19 -13.41 -13.29 -8.22
CA LEU A 19 -12.95 -12.40 -9.29
C LEU A 19 -11.60 -12.84 -9.87
N THR A 20 -11.62 -13.53 -11.02
CA THR A 20 -10.41 -13.96 -11.71
C THR A 20 -9.79 -12.76 -12.38
N ARG A 21 -8.95 -12.02 -11.63
CA ARG A 21 -8.03 -11.02 -12.20
C ARG A 21 -7.12 -11.69 -13.21
N THR A 22 -6.82 -10.98 -14.29
CA THR A 22 -5.82 -11.42 -15.27
C THR A 22 -4.43 -11.47 -14.66
N ASN A 23 -3.53 -12.26 -15.25
CA ASN A 23 -2.11 -12.32 -14.82
C ASN A 23 -1.44 -10.93 -14.87
N ALA A 24 -1.83 -10.09 -15.84
CA ALA A 24 -1.33 -8.74 -15.97
C ALA A 24 -1.77 -7.86 -14.79
N GLU A 25 -3.05 -7.86 -14.45
CA GLU A 25 -3.58 -7.13 -13.28
C GLU A 25 -2.95 -7.61 -11.97
N TRP A 26 -2.76 -8.92 -11.80
CA TRP A 26 -2.06 -9.47 -10.65
C TRP A 26 -0.62 -8.98 -10.55
N THR A 27 0.10 -8.99 -11.67
CA THR A 27 1.50 -8.54 -11.71
C THR A 27 1.60 -7.06 -11.39
N SER A 28 0.77 -6.22 -12.01
CA SER A 28 0.72 -4.78 -11.74
C SER A 28 0.36 -4.46 -10.29
N GLY A 29 -0.63 -5.17 -9.72
CA GLY A 29 -1.00 -5.02 -8.31
C GLY A 29 0.14 -5.39 -7.36
N LEU A 30 0.83 -6.51 -7.61
CA LEU A 30 1.99 -6.92 -6.80
C LEU A 30 3.17 -5.94 -6.91
N VAL A 31 3.41 -5.40 -8.10
CA VAL A 31 4.42 -4.37 -8.32
C VAL A 31 4.09 -3.11 -7.54
N ALA A 32 2.83 -2.63 -7.59
CA ALA A 32 2.38 -1.47 -6.82
C ALA A 32 2.54 -1.69 -5.30
N ILE A 33 2.17 -2.87 -4.78
CA ILE A 33 2.40 -3.22 -3.37
C ILE A 33 3.89 -3.24 -3.03
N GLY A 34 4.74 -3.77 -3.93
CA GLY A 34 6.19 -3.77 -3.77
C GLY A 34 6.77 -2.36 -3.65
N PHE A 35 6.30 -1.43 -4.47
CA PHE A 35 6.69 -0.02 -4.39
C PHE A 35 6.23 0.65 -3.10
N LEU A 36 5.01 0.38 -2.63
CA LEU A 36 4.57 0.92 -1.34
C LEU A 36 5.47 0.47 -0.19
N ARG A 37 5.94 -0.79 -0.20
CA ARG A 37 6.89 -1.28 0.80
C ARG A 37 8.22 -0.54 0.75
N SER A 38 8.78 -0.29 -0.43
CA SER A 38 10.05 0.45 -0.54
C SER A 38 9.90 1.88 -0.04
N VAL A 39 8.78 2.55 -0.36
CA VAL A 39 8.50 3.92 0.07
C VAL A 39 8.47 4.04 1.60
N VAL A 40 7.87 3.07 2.31
CA VAL A 40 7.87 3.05 3.79
C VAL A 40 9.28 2.98 4.37
N PHE A 41 10.17 2.17 3.79
CA PHE A 41 11.56 2.09 4.22
C PHE A 41 12.35 3.37 3.92
N GLU A 42 12.07 4.02 2.78
CA GLU A 42 12.68 5.31 2.45
C GLU A 42 12.25 6.41 3.42
N ILE A 43 10.97 6.43 3.82
CA ILE A 43 10.46 7.34 4.85
C ILE A 43 11.17 7.09 6.19
N ALA A 44 11.29 5.82 6.60
CA ALA A 44 11.96 5.47 7.86
C ALA A 44 13.43 5.89 7.87
N ALA A 45 14.14 5.70 6.74
CA ALA A 45 15.52 6.14 6.60
C ALA A 45 15.64 7.68 6.65
N ALA A 46 14.77 8.40 5.94
CA ALA A 46 14.75 9.86 5.96
C ALA A 46 14.41 10.41 7.35
N ALA A 47 13.46 9.80 8.07
CA ALA A 47 13.12 10.16 9.44
C ALA A 47 14.32 9.95 10.38
N SER A 48 15.07 8.86 10.21
CA SER A 48 16.30 8.62 10.98
C SER A 48 17.34 9.72 10.75
N TYR A 49 17.52 10.18 9.50
CA TYR A 49 18.41 11.32 9.24
C TYR A 49 17.91 12.63 9.86
N VAL A 50 16.60 12.86 9.89
CA VAL A 50 16.00 14.03 10.56
C VAL A 50 16.29 14.03 12.05
N ILE A 51 16.09 12.88 12.72
CA ILE A 51 16.34 12.70 14.16
C ILE A 51 17.82 12.94 14.49
N GLU A 52 18.73 12.45 13.66
CA GLU A 52 20.18 12.64 13.81
C GLU A 52 20.66 14.05 13.39
N GLY A 53 19.76 14.93 12.94
CA GLY A 53 20.10 16.30 12.52
C GLY A 53 20.86 16.40 11.20
N ILE A 54 20.81 15.34 10.36
CA ILE A 54 21.51 15.25 9.08
C ILE A 54 20.58 15.70 7.96
N ASP A 55 20.97 16.77 7.25
CA ASP A 55 20.22 17.33 6.11
C ASP A 55 18.71 17.45 6.39
N THR A 56 18.37 17.90 7.61
CA THR A 56 17.02 17.81 8.19
C THR A 56 15.93 18.31 7.23
N GLU A 57 16.07 19.51 6.68
CA GLU A 57 15.04 20.08 5.79
C GLU A 57 14.89 19.30 4.48
N ALA A 58 16.00 18.82 3.90
CA ALA A 58 15.93 18.01 2.69
C ALA A 58 15.25 16.65 2.96
N ASN A 59 15.52 16.04 4.12
CA ASN A 59 14.91 14.78 4.50
C ASN A 59 13.44 14.94 4.92
N LYS A 60 13.04 16.07 5.53
CA LYS A 60 11.62 16.40 5.74
C LYS A 60 10.84 16.53 4.44
N VAL A 61 11.42 17.17 3.43
CA VAL A 61 10.82 17.26 2.08
C VAL A 61 10.68 15.87 1.46
N LYS A 62 11.71 15.01 1.57
CA LYS A 62 11.63 13.62 1.09
C LYS A 62 10.52 12.84 1.80
N ILE A 63 10.39 12.96 3.12
CA ILE A 63 9.31 12.32 3.89
C ILE A 63 7.96 12.79 3.36
N SER A 64 7.75 14.10 3.21
CA SER A 64 6.48 14.64 2.72
C SER A 64 6.13 14.14 1.31
N ASN A 65 7.09 14.13 0.38
CA ASN A 65 6.88 13.64 -0.98
C ASN A 65 6.53 12.14 -0.99
N ASN A 66 7.20 11.36 -0.15
CA ASN A 66 6.97 9.93 -0.05
C ASN A 66 5.62 9.61 0.62
N ILE A 67 5.18 10.42 1.59
CA ILE A 67 3.83 10.33 2.17
C ILE A 67 2.78 10.56 1.07
N GLU A 68 2.91 11.63 0.29
CA GLU A 68 1.98 11.94 -0.81
C GLU A 68 1.94 10.81 -1.85
N TYR A 69 3.11 10.31 -2.24
CA TYR A 69 3.23 9.18 -3.16
C TYR A 69 2.55 7.93 -2.60
N PHE A 70 2.76 7.62 -1.32
CA PHE A 70 2.16 6.45 -0.68
C PHE A 70 0.64 6.59 -0.62
N ASP A 71 0.10 7.74 -0.22
CA ASP A 71 -1.35 8.00 -0.16
C ASP A 71 -2.02 7.81 -1.52
N SER A 72 -1.42 8.36 -2.58
CA SER A 72 -1.95 8.24 -3.95
C SER A 72 -1.98 6.77 -4.42
N ASN A 73 -0.91 6.02 -4.17
CA ASN A 73 -0.79 4.63 -4.62
C ASN A 73 -1.60 3.65 -3.75
N LEU A 74 -1.73 3.91 -2.44
CA LEU A 74 -2.62 3.14 -1.58
C LEU A 74 -4.08 3.30 -2.03
N SER A 75 -4.50 4.54 -2.31
CA SER A 75 -5.84 4.80 -2.86
C SER A 75 -6.06 4.03 -4.17
N ALA A 76 -5.09 4.08 -5.10
CA ALA A 76 -5.16 3.34 -6.36
C ALA A 76 -5.28 1.82 -6.19
N LEU A 77 -4.69 1.25 -5.13
CA LEU A 77 -4.87 -0.17 -4.79
C LEU A 77 -6.25 -0.46 -4.19
N LEU A 78 -6.79 0.43 -3.36
CA LEU A 78 -8.09 0.26 -2.72
C LEU A 78 -9.26 0.41 -3.69
N VAL A 79 -9.21 1.38 -4.61
CA VAL A 79 -10.30 1.65 -5.56
C VAL A 79 -10.04 1.09 -6.97
N GLY A 80 -8.82 0.62 -7.23
CA GLY A 80 -8.37 0.22 -8.56
C GLY A 80 -8.00 1.41 -9.45
N ASN A 81 -7.09 1.20 -10.40
CA ASN A 81 -6.67 2.20 -11.36
C ASN A 81 -6.53 1.55 -12.75
N SER A 82 -7.49 1.82 -13.63
CA SER A 82 -7.54 1.26 -14.99
C SER A 82 -6.38 1.75 -15.87
N THR A 83 -5.96 3.01 -15.71
CA THR A 83 -4.82 3.59 -16.45
C THR A 83 -3.51 2.86 -16.15
N SER A 84 -3.31 2.47 -14.89
CA SER A 84 -2.12 1.76 -14.43
C SER A 84 -2.29 0.24 -14.39
N SER A 85 -3.43 -0.28 -14.85
CA SER A 85 -3.80 -1.70 -14.75
C SER A 85 -3.70 -2.26 -13.32
N ILE A 86 -3.94 -1.42 -12.31
CA ILE A 86 -3.94 -1.82 -10.90
C ILE A 86 -5.35 -2.30 -10.55
N PRO A 87 -5.52 -3.56 -10.15
CA PRO A 87 -6.82 -4.03 -9.70
C PRO A 87 -7.11 -3.58 -8.27
N VAL A 88 -8.40 -3.49 -7.92
CA VAL A 88 -8.87 -3.35 -6.53
C VAL A 88 -8.29 -4.51 -5.71
N ILE A 89 -7.64 -4.27 -4.57
CA ILE A 89 -7.19 -5.32 -3.65
C ILE A 89 -8.33 -5.75 -2.69
N SER A 90 -8.15 -6.87 -1.98
CA SER A 90 -9.14 -7.32 -1.00
C SER A 90 -9.37 -6.27 0.09
N THR A 91 -10.64 -5.97 0.39
CA THR A 91 -11.04 -4.96 1.39
C THR A 91 -10.50 -5.26 2.78
N GLN A 92 -10.47 -6.53 3.19
CA GLN A 92 -9.93 -6.93 4.50
C GLN A 92 -8.48 -6.48 4.72
N TRP A 93 -7.62 -6.66 3.70
CA TRP A 93 -6.23 -6.21 3.78
C TRP A 93 -6.09 -4.71 3.57
N GLY A 94 -7.00 -4.10 2.82
CA GLY A 94 -7.03 -2.66 2.58
C GLY A 94 -7.26 -1.84 3.84
N ASP A 95 -8.19 -2.28 4.69
CA ASP A 95 -8.55 -1.59 5.93
C ASP A 95 -7.38 -1.61 6.94
N GLU A 96 -6.75 -2.78 7.15
CA GLU A 96 -5.60 -2.94 8.05
C GLU A 96 -4.39 -2.08 7.63
N VAL A 97 -4.10 -2.03 6.32
CA VAL A 97 -3.02 -1.20 5.78
C VAL A 97 -3.33 0.29 5.95
N THR A 98 -4.58 0.69 5.76
CA THR A 98 -5.01 2.08 5.93
C THR A 98 -4.85 2.55 7.38
N VAL A 99 -5.30 1.75 8.35
CA VAL A 99 -5.15 2.06 9.77
C VAL A 99 -3.67 2.12 10.18
N SER A 100 -2.88 1.12 9.78
CA SER A 100 -1.44 1.08 10.11
C SER A 100 -0.69 2.27 9.51
N TRP A 101 -1.05 2.66 8.29
CA TRP A 101 -0.46 3.82 7.62
C TRP A 101 -0.84 5.13 8.29
N ALA A 102 -2.11 5.31 8.69
CA ALA A 102 -2.55 6.49 9.42
C ALA A 102 -1.76 6.67 10.73
N ALA A 103 -1.60 5.59 11.52
CA ALA A 103 -0.82 5.62 12.76
C ALA A 103 0.65 6.01 12.52
N MET A 104 1.27 5.48 11.45
CA MET A 104 2.64 5.84 11.08
C MET A 104 2.75 7.32 10.68
N LYS A 105 1.80 7.84 9.87
CA LYS A 105 1.78 9.26 9.50
C LYS A 105 1.67 10.18 10.72
N THR A 106 0.75 9.87 11.64
CA THR A 106 0.62 10.62 12.91
C THR A 106 1.96 10.64 13.66
N GLY A 107 2.62 9.50 13.83
CA GLY A 107 3.92 9.45 14.52
C GLY A 107 5.05 10.23 13.80
N LEU A 108 4.98 10.39 12.48
CA LEU A 108 5.96 11.16 11.71
C LEU A 108 5.71 12.66 11.73
N VAL A 109 4.45 13.09 11.81
CA VAL A 109 4.03 14.50 11.72
C VAL A 109 3.93 15.14 13.10
N GLU A 110 3.40 14.39 14.06
CA GLU A 110 3.15 14.80 15.44
C GLU A 110 4.20 14.25 16.40
N GLY A 111 5.24 13.59 15.88
CA GLY A 111 6.28 12.95 16.68
C GLY A 111 6.85 13.89 17.74
N GLU A 112 7.05 13.36 18.95
CA GLU A 112 7.55 14.10 20.12
C GLU A 112 8.98 14.65 19.94
N ASP A 113 9.68 14.28 18.85
CA ASP A 113 11.00 14.80 18.53
C ASP A 113 10.90 16.22 17.95
N PRO A 114 11.57 17.22 18.57
CA PRO A 114 11.50 18.62 18.14
C PRO A 114 11.99 18.85 16.70
N ASN A 115 12.77 17.92 16.14
CA ASN A 115 13.25 17.99 14.77
C ASN A 115 12.28 17.36 13.76
N MET A 116 11.31 16.56 14.20
CA MET A 116 10.35 15.83 13.36
C MET A 116 9.06 16.60 13.05
N SER A 117 8.92 17.86 13.51
CA SER A 117 7.78 18.69 13.11
C SER A 117 7.81 18.93 11.59
N ILE A 118 7.00 18.16 10.86
CA ILE A 118 6.82 18.24 9.42
C ILE A 118 5.47 18.91 9.17
N VAL A 119 5.49 20.07 8.51
CA VAL A 119 4.25 20.72 8.05
C VAL A 119 3.78 20.02 6.79
N ILE A 120 2.72 19.22 6.88
CA ILE A 120 2.01 18.72 5.69
C ILE A 120 1.22 19.89 5.08
N PRO A 121 1.31 20.14 3.76
CA PRO A 121 0.50 21.17 3.09
C PRO A 121 -1.00 20.96 3.35
N SER A 122 -1.70 22.04 3.72
CA SER A 122 -3.11 22.06 4.15
C SER A 122 -4.15 21.60 3.14
N ALA A 123 -3.76 21.18 1.94
CA ALA A 123 -4.68 20.62 0.95
C ALA A 123 -5.22 19.23 1.33
N TYR A 124 -4.71 18.63 2.41
CA TYR A 124 -5.00 17.25 2.82
C TYR A 124 -5.19 17.14 4.34
N GLU A 125 -6.07 17.96 4.93
CA GLU A 125 -6.59 17.68 6.27
C GLU A 125 -6.97 16.21 6.36
N ILE A 126 -6.39 15.50 7.33
CA ILE A 126 -6.73 14.13 7.66
C ILE A 126 -8.20 14.16 8.08
N THR A 127 -9.10 13.82 7.16
CA THR A 127 -10.45 13.47 7.56
C THR A 127 -10.35 12.16 8.32
N ASP A 128 -10.59 12.23 9.63
CA ASP A 128 -10.74 11.08 10.50
C ASP A 128 -11.78 10.14 9.89
N TYR A 129 -11.32 9.11 9.18
CA TYR A 129 -12.17 8.08 8.60
C TYR A 129 -12.80 7.19 9.70
N VAL A 130 -12.41 7.41 10.96
CA VAL A 130 -12.84 6.64 12.13
C VAL A 130 -14.26 7.03 12.57
N ASP A 131 -14.79 8.20 12.18
CA ASP A 131 -16.09 8.70 12.67
C ASP A 131 -17.28 8.40 11.74
N SER A 132 -17.12 7.56 10.70
CA SER A 132 -18.19 7.30 9.71
C SER A 132 -18.55 5.84 9.44
N MET A 133 -18.26 4.92 10.37
CA MET A 133 -18.79 3.54 10.37
C MET A 133 -19.77 3.27 11.50
#